data_AF-A0A271ISX5-F1
#
_entry.id   AF-A0A271ISX5-F1
#
_cell.length_a   1.000
_cell.length_b   1.000
_cell.length_c   1.000
_cell.angle_alpha   90.00
_cell.angle_beta   90.00
_cell.angle_gamma   90.00
#
_symmetry.space_group_name_H-M   'P 1'
#
loop_
_entity.id
_entity.type
_entity.pdbx_description
1 polymer ?
#
loop_
_entity_poly.entity_id
_entity_poly.type
_entity_poly.pdbx_seq_one_letter_code
_entity_poly.pdbx_strand_id
1 'polypeptide(L)'
;MSADTHRRLSRDTPVTCAVVTISDTRTEADDTSGKALADGLRAAGHTLEFYRIVPDDGEAIRAVLLHLAGRVEAVVTTGGTGIGRRDRTIEVAERLIQKPLPGFGELFRMLSYQDIGAAAMMSRATAGLFGPEDADADTLLFCCPGAEPAVRLALDALIVPDLPHLVWEVLRQPPPPPSRPLEFPVDPAAPGSV
;
A
#
# COMPACT_ATOMS: atom_id res chain seq x y z
N MET A 1 -5.47 -12.60 21.62
CA MET A 1 -4.12 -13.06 21.25
C MET A 1 -3.30 -11.83 20.91
N SER A 2 -2.08 -11.67 21.43
CA SER A 2 -1.29 -10.43 21.30
C SER A 2 -0.83 -10.22 19.85
N ALA A 3 -0.72 -8.95 19.40
CA ALA A 3 -0.12 -8.58 18.11
C ALA A 3 1.26 -9.23 17.89
N ASP A 4 2.02 -9.43 18.98
CA ASP A 4 3.35 -10.07 18.95
C ASP A 4 3.30 -11.57 18.63
N THR A 5 2.21 -12.26 18.96
CA THR A 5 2.04 -13.69 18.67
C THR A 5 1.69 -13.90 17.20
N HIS A 6 0.89 -13.00 16.60
CA HIS A 6 0.51 -13.06 15.19
C HIS A 6 1.67 -12.68 14.27
N ARG A 7 2.45 -11.65 14.63
CA ARG A 7 3.70 -11.28 13.92
C ARG A 7 4.69 -12.42 13.78
N ARG A 8 4.72 -13.37 14.72
CA ARG A 8 5.63 -14.53 14.68
C ARG A 8 5.13 -15.63 13.75
N LEU A 9 3.83 -15.80 13.58
CA LEU A 9 3.23 -16.85 12.75
C LEU A 9 3.09 -16.45 11.28
N SER A 10 3.00 -15.14 10.97
CA SER A 10 2.91 -14.64 9.60
C SER A 10 4.26 -14.46 8.89
N ARG A 11 5.38 -14.50 9.64
CA ARG A 11 6.74 -14.21 9.12
C ARG A 11 7.25 -15.21 8.08
N ASP A 12 6.73 -16.43 8.07
CA ASP A 12 7.31 -17.52 7.28
C ASP A 12 6.63 -17.75 5.92
N THR A 13 5.59 -16.98 5.59
CA THR A 13 4.92 -17.10 4.28
C THR A 13 5.32 -15.92 3.39
N PRO A 14 6.10 -16.16 2.31
CA PRO A 14 6.44 -15.14 1.34
C PRO A 14 5.20 -14.39 0.84
N VAL A 15 5.36 -13.09 0.62
CA VAL A 15 4.37 -12.23 -0.01
C VAL A 15 4.73 -12.12 -1.48
N THR A 16 3.75 -12.23 -2.38
CA THR A 16 3.97 -11.92 -3.80
C THR A 16 3.90 -10.41 -3.99
N CYS A 17 4.96 -9.83 -4.57
CA CYS A 17 5.13 -8.40 -4.69
C CYS A 17 5.33 -7.95 -6.14
N ALA A 18 4.94 -6.71 -6.40
CA ALA A 18 5.29 -5.97 -7.60
C ALA A 18 5.94 -4.63 -7.23
N VAL A 19 6.90 -4.21 -8.05
CA VAL A 19 7.50 -2.87 -7.97
C VAL A 19 7.22 -2.09 -9.25
N VAL A 20 6.76 -0.85 -9.10
CA VAL A 20 6.50 0.05 -10.22
C VAL A 20 7.24 1.38 -10.02
N THR A 21 8.19 1.67 -10.88
CA THR A 21 8.82 2.98 -10.92
C THR A 21 8.04 3.89 -11.85
N ILE A 22 7.67 5.07 -11.37
CA ILE A 22 6.91 6.07 -12.10
C ILE A 22 7.86 7.22 -12.46
N SER A 23 8.25 7.29 -13.72
CA SER A 23 9.24 8.26 -14.20
C SER A 23 9.21 8.43 -15.71
N ASP A 24 9.38 9.68 -16.17
CA ASP A 24 9.59 10.00 -17.59
C ASP A 24 11.04 9.82 -18.05
N THR A 25 11.99 9.74 -17.12
CA THR A 25 13.42 9.84 -17.44
C THR A 25 14.24 8.63 -17.00
N ARG A 26 13.75 7.83 -16.06
CA ARG A 26 14.45 6.62 -15.63
C ARG A 26 14.41 5.54 -16.69
N THR A 27 15.49 4.78 -16.70
CA THR A 27 15.70 3.56 -17.46
C THR A 27 16.09 2.45 -16.49
N GLU A 28 16.09 1.20 -16.96
CA GLU A 28 16.54 0.08 -16.13
C GLU A 28 18.00 0.26 -15.65
N ALA A 29 18.83 1.01 -16.38
CA ALA A 29 20.22 1.24 -15.99
C ALA A 29 20.35 2.13 -14.75
N ASP A 30 19.52 3.17 -14.63
CA ASP A 30 19.65 4.22 -13.61
C ASP A 30 18.47 4.29 -12.61
N ASP A 31 17.53 3.34 -12.67
CA ASP A 31 16.45 3.20 -11.70
C ASP A 31 16.95 2.62 -10.35
N THR A 32 17.64 3.45 -9.57
CA THR A 32 18.19 3.02 -8.28
C THR A 32 17.11 2.83 -7.21
N SER A 33 16.06 3.65 -7.22
CA SER A 33 14.92 3.56 -6.31
C SER A 33 14.10 2.29 -6.52
N GLY A 34 13.75 1.96 -7.77
CA GLY A 34 13.06 0.72 -8.11
C GLY A 34 13.88 -0.53 -7.75
N LYS A 35 15.19 -0.50 -8.02
CA LYS A 35 16.12 -1.56 -7.59
C LYS A 35 16.17 -1.70 -6.07
N ALA A 36 16.26 -0.60 -5.33
CA ALA A 36 16.29 -0.64 -3.86
C ALA A 36 15.03 -1.30 -3.28
N LEU A 37 13.85 -1.01 -3.84
CA LEU A 37 12.60 -1.71 -3.48
C LEU A 37 12.66 -3.20 -3.80
N ALA A 38 13.01 -3.53 -5.04
CA ALA A 38 13.05 -4.91 -5.52
C ALA A 38 14.02 -5.76 -4.69
N ASP A 39 15.21 -5.25 -4.43
CA ASP A 39 16.26 -5.95 -3.69
C ASP A 39 15.90 -6.08 -2.21
N GLY A 40 15.35 -5.03 -1.57
CA GLY A 40 14.94 -5.10 -0.17
C GLY A 40 13.77 -6.07 0.07
N LEU A 41 12.78 -6.10 -0.84
CA LEU A 41 11.69 -7.09 -0.77
C LEU A 41 12.21 -8.53 -0.93
N ARG A 42 13.12 -8.77 -1.88
CA ARG A 42 13.75 -10.09 -2.06
C ARG A 42 14.61 -10.48 -0.85
N ALA A 43 15.39 -9.54 -0.32
CA ALA A 43 16.22 -9.77 0.86
C ALA A 43 15.38 -10.11 2.11
N ALA A 44 14.15 -9.59 2.19
CA ALA A 44 13.17 -9.94 3.22
C ALA A 44 12.48 -11.30 3.00
N GLY A 45 12.80 -12.04 1.93
CA GLY A 45 12.23 -13.35 1.62
C GLY A 45 10.90 -13.30 0.87
N HIS A 46 10.54 -12.17 0.26
CA HIS A 46 9.35 -12.04 -0.57
C HIS A 46 9.64 -12.33 -2.05
N THR A 47 8.61 -12.68 -2.81
CA THR A 47 8.74 -13.01 -4.22
C THR A 47 8.39 -11.79 -5.07
N LEU A 48 9.29 -11.38 -5.96
CA LEU A 48 9.03 -10.28 -6.89
C LEU A 48 8.56 -10.84 -8.24
N GLU A 49 7.26 -10.77 -8.50
CA GLU A 49 6.62 -11.28 -9.72
C GLU A 49 6.62 -10.24 -10.86
N PHE A 50 6.72 -8.96 -10.51
CA PHE A 50 6.66 -7.88 -11.49
C PHE A 50 7.57 -6.71 -11.12
N TYR A 51 8.29 -6.20 -12.11
CA TYR A 51 9.06 -4.97 -12.02
C TYR A 51 8.97 -4.20 -13.34
N ARG A 52 8.58 -2.93 -13.30
CA ARG A 52 8.48 -2.09 -14.50
C ARG A 52 8.61 -0.61 -14.20
N ILE A 53 9.18 0.11 -15.17
CA ILE A 53 9.15 1.57 -15.24
C ILE A 53 7.97 1.99 -16.14
N VAL A 54 7.14 2.92 -15.67
CA VAL A 54 6.03 3.52 -16.42
C VAL A 54 6.17 5.05 -16.42
N PRO A 55 5.65 5.76 -17.44
CA PRO A 55 5.67 7.22 -17.46
C PRO A 55 4.84 7.82 -16.32
N ASP A 56 5.15 9.08 -15.94
CA ASP A 56 4.39 9.84 -14.95
C ASP A 56 3.10 10.41 -15.59
N ASP A 57 2.22 9.48 -15.95
CA ASP A 57 0.94 9.73 -16.60
C ASP A 57 -0.18 9.00 -15.86
N GLY A 58 -1.29 9.70 -15.62
CA GLY A 58 -2.38 9.18 -14.79
C GLY A 58 -3.01 7.90 -15.34
N GLU A 59 -3.17 7.79 -16.65
CA GLU A 59 -3.75 6.61 -17.29
C GLU A 59 -2.76 5.44 -17.29
N ALA A 60 -1.47 5.70 -17.56
CA ALA A 60 -0.43 4.68 -17.47
C ALA A 60 -0.30 4.10 -16.05
N ILE A 61 -0.31 4.96 -15.02
CA ILE A 61 -0.29 4.56 -13.61
C ILE A 61 -1.55 3.76 -13.27
N ARG A 62 -2.74 4.24 -13.65
CA ARG A 62 -4.00 3.53 -13.40
C ARG A 62 -4.01 2.15 -14.05
N ALA A 63 -3.58 2.07 -15.31
CA ALA A 63 -3.56 0.84 -16.09
C ALA A 63 -2.62 -0.21 -15.47
N VAL A 64 -1.41 0.17 -15.03
CA VAL A 64 -0.48 -0.78 -14.41
C VAL A 64 -0.97 -1.22 -13.02
N LEU A 65 -1.56 -0.32 -12.23
CA LEU A 65 -2.11 -0.70 -10.92
C LEU A 65 -3.28 -1.68 -11.07
N LEU A 66 -4.24 -1.39 -11.96
CA LEU A 66 -5.34 -2.32 -12.25
C LEU A 66 -4.88 -3.63 -12.88
N HIS A 67 -3.81 -3.60 -13.68
CA HIS A 67 -3.18 -4.81 -14.17
C HIS A 67 -2.65 -5.67 -13.00
N LEU A 68 -2.11 -5.07 -11.94
CA LEU A 68 -1.51 -5.81 -10.83
C LEU A 68 -2.53 -6.24 -9.77
N ALA A 69 -3.68 -5.58 -9.68
CA ALA A 69 -4.76 -5.95 -8.77
C ALA A 69 -5.16 -7.43 -8.95
N GLY A 70 -5.22 -8.17 -7.84
CA GLY A 70 -5.53 -9.60 -7.78
C GLY A 70 -4.45 -10.54 -8.35
N ARG A 71 -3.32 -10.01 -8.85
CA ARG A 71 -2.20 -10.81 -9.37
C ARG A 71 -1.04 -10.95 -8.41
N VAL A 72 -0.90 -9.99 -7.50
CA VAL A 72 0.09 -9.97 -6.43
C VAL A 72 -0.60 -9.55 -5.14
N GLU A 73 0.02 -9.81 -4.00
CA GLU A 73 -0.53 -9.42 -2.70
C GLU A 73 -0.13 -8.00 -2.30
N ALA A 74 1.00 -7.49 -2.82
CA ALA A 74 1.46 -6.14 -2.57
C ALA A 74 2.11 -5.48 -3.79
N VAL A 75 1.79 -4.21 -4.01
CA VAL A 75 2.43 -3.33 -5.00
C VAL A 75 3.14 -2.21 -4.25
N VAL A 76 4.41 -1.97 -4.57
CA VAL A 76 5.15 -0.81 -4.07
C VAL A 76 5.56 0.06 -5.25
N THR A 77 5.13 1.31 -5.25
CA THR A 77 5.50 2.29 -6.29
C THR A 77 6.54 3.28 -5.78
N THR A 78 7.33 3.84 -6.70
CA THR A 78 8.25 4.94 -6.41
C THR A 78 8.20 5.99 -7.51
N GLY A 79 8.12 7.27 -7.13
CA GLY A 79 8.12 8.40 -8.08
C GLY A 79 6.73 8.98 -8.35
N GLY A 80 6.69 10.12 -9.05
CA GLY A 80 5.45 10.82 -9.44
C GLY A 80 4.56 11.29 -8.28
N THR A 81 5.12 11.47 -7.07
CA THR A 81 4.35 11.83 -5.86
C THR A 81 4.47 13.30 -5.46
N GLY A 82 5.26 14.13 -6.14
CA GLY A 82 5.50 15.52 -5.75
C GLY A 82 4.25 16.42 -5.76
N ILE A 83 4.47 17.72 -5.56
CA ILE A 83 3.42 18.76 -5.63
C ILE A 83 3.34 19.42 -7.02
N GLY A 84 4.13 18.94 -7.99
CA GLY A 84 4.14 19.46 -9.34
C GLY A 84 2.88 19.07 -10.11
N ARG A 85 2.56 19.82 -11.16
CA ARG A 85 1.35 19.58 -11.99
C ARG A 85 1.31 18.20 -12.67
N ARG A 86 2.48 17.57 -12.81
CA ARG A 86 2.65 16.28 -13.46
C ARG A 86 2.62 15.11 -12.48
N ASP A 87 2.86 15.36 -11.20
CA ASP A 87 2.83 14.31 -10.19
C ASP A 87 1.38 13.84 -9.99
N ARG A 88 1.07 12.60 -10.42
CA ARG A 88 -0.30 12.05 -10.36
C ARG A 88 -0.44 10.78 -9.54
N THR A 89 0.66 10.24 -9.02
CA THR A 89 0.68 8.92 -8.39
C THR A 89 -0.30 8.84 -7.21
N ILE A 90 -0.31 9.85 -6.34
CA ILE A 90 -1.17 9.85 -5.14
C ILE A 90 -2.64 9.98 -5.52
N GLU A 91 -3.00 10.90 -6.42
CA GLU A 91 -4.38 11.09 -6.86
C GLU A 91 -4.95 9.85 -7.56
N VAL A 92 -4.12 9.13 -8.32
CA VAL A 92 -4.54 7.87 -8.95
C VAL A 92 -4.65 6.77 -7.91
N ALA A 93 -3.66 6.62 -7.02
CA ALA A 93 -3.66 5.60 -5.97
C ALA A 93 -4.86 5.76 -5.03
N GLU A 94 -5.14 6.98 -4.54
CA GLU A 94 -6.24 7.25 -3.61
C GLU A 94 -7.62 6.96 -4.21
N ARG A 95 -7.78 7.02 -5.54
CA ARG A 95 -9.04 6.64 -6.20
C ARG A 95 -9.26 5.13 -6.27
N LEU A 96 -8.17 4.35 -6.32
CA LEU A 96 -8.22 2.89 -6.39
C LEU A 96 -8.19 2.25 -5.00
N ILE A 97 -7.68 2.97 -3.99
CA ILE A 97 -7.66 2.52 -2.60
C ILE A 97 -9.09 2.55 -2.04
N GLN A 98 -9.59 1.38 -1.65
CA GLN A 98 -10.90 1.23 -1.02
C GLN A 98 -10.81 1.28 0.51
N LYS A 99 -9.69 0.81 1.08
CA LYS A 99 -9.42 0.89 2.52
C LYS A 99 -8.07 1.58 2.78
N PRO A 100 -8.09 2.90 3.04
CA PRO A 100 -6.86 3.65 3.30
C PRO A 100 -6.12 3.18 4.55
N LEU A 101 -4.79 3.24 4.49
CA LEU A 101 -3.88 3.06 5.62
C LEU A 101 -3.16 4.40 5.90
N PRO A 102 -3.86 5.41 6.45
CA PRO A 102 -3.33 6.77 6.57
C PRO A 102 -2.05 6.85 7.42
N GLY A 103 -1.92 5.94 8.39
CA GLY A 103 -0.73 5.83 9.25
C GLY A 103 0.57 5.63 8.49
N PHE A 104 0.55 5.04 7.28
CA PHE A 104 1.76 4.92 6.45
C PHE A 104 2.32 6.30 6.06
N GLY A 105 1.49 7.16 5.48
CA GLY A 105 1.92 8.50 5.05
C GLY A 105 2.26 9.40 6.24
N GLU A 106 1.52 9.27 7.35
CA GLU A 106 1.77 10.00 8.59
C GLU A 106 3.13 9.64 9.21
N LEU A 107 3.38 8.35 9.42
CA LEU A 107 4.65 7.87 9.99
C LEU A 107 5.81 8.15 9.05
N PHE A 108 5.62 7.98 7.73
CA PHE A 108 6.64 8.30 6.74
C PHE A 108 7.07 9.77 6.81
N ARG A 109 6.12 10.72 6.88
CA ARG A 109 6.44 12.15 7.02
C ARG A 109 7.07 12.48 8.37
N MET A 110 6.62 11.84 9.44
CA MET A 110 7.22 12.02 10.77
C MET A 110 8.69 11.57 10.78
N LEU A 111 8.99 10.39 10.24
CA LEU A 111 10.35 9.88 10.12
C LEU A 111 11.19 10.75 9.17
N SER A 112 10.62 11.16 8.03
CA SER A 112 11.28 12.05 7.08
C SER A 112 11.60 13.41 7.70
N TYR A 113 10.74 13.95 8.57
CA TYR A 113 10.99 15.21 9.25
C TYR A 113 12.23 15.14 10.16
N GLN A 114 12.53 13.96 10.73
CA GLN A 114 13.74 13.77 11.54
C GLN A 114 15.02 13.83 10.68
N ASP A 115 14.93 13.49 9.40
CA ASP A 115 16.06 13.46 8.46
C ASP A 115 16.21 14.77 7.67
N ILE A 116 15.13 15.23 7.04
CA ILE A 116 15.13 16.38 6.10
C ILE A 116 14.37 17.61 6.61
N GLY A 117 13.92 17.61 7.88
CA GLY A 117 13.25 18.74 8.51
C GLY A 117 11.97 19.16 7.78
N ALA A 118 11.76 20.48 7.68
CA ALA A 118 10.54 21.07 7.10
C ALA A 118 10.26 20.63 5.65
N ALA A 119 11.27 20.17 4.89
CA ALA A 119 11.07 19.66 3.54
C ALA A 119 10.12 18.44 3.51
N ALA A 120 10.04 17.67 4.60
CA ALA A 120 9.11 16.54 4.74
C ALA A 120 7.64 16.94 4.61
N MET A 121 7.29 18.22 4.81
CA MET A 121 5.94 18.74 4.58
C MET A 121 5.46 18.55 3.14
N MET A 122 6.39 18.57 2.16
CA MET A 122 6.07 18.38 0.75
C MET A 122 6.06 16.89 0.35
N SER A 123 6.55 16.01 1.22
CA SER A 123 6.64 14.59 0.91
C SER A 123 5.25 13.97 0.93
N ARG A 124 4.85 13.37 -0.20
CA ARG A 124 3.59 12.64 -0.31
C ARG A 124 3.89 11.16 -0.50
N ALA A 125 3.23 10.37 0.33
CA ALA A 125 3.23 8.92 0.36
C ALA A 125 1.85 8.48 0.86
N THR A 126 1.33 7.41 0.27
CA THR A 126 0.01 6.86 0.65
C THR A 126 0.05 5.34 0.59
N ALA A 127 -0.82 4.69 1.33
CA ALA A 127 -0.98 3.24 1.28
C ALA A 127 -2.42 2.84 1.56
N GLY A 128 -2.79 1.64 1.15
CA GLY A 128 -4.11 1.09 1.38
C GLY A 128 -4.34 -0.24 0.70
N LEU A 129 -5.49 -0.85 1.00
CA LEU A 129 -6.02 -1.96 0.24
C LEU A 129 -6.71 -1.39 -1.01
N PHE A 130 -6.31 -1.83 -2.19
CA PHE A 130 -6.81 -1.35 -3.47
C PHE A 130 -7.28 -2.50 -4.37
N GLY A 131 -8.14 -2.15 -5.33
CA GLY A 131 -8.67 -3.06 -6.33
C GLY A 131 -9.47 -2.32 -7.40
N PRO A 132 -10.08 -3.04 -8.35
CA PRO A 132 -11.04 -2.47 -9.30
C PRO A 132 -12.23 -1.84 -8.56
N GLU A 133 -12.85 -0.81 -9.15
CA GLU A 133 -13.99 -0.10 -8.55
C GLU A 133 -15.22 -1.00 -8.34
N ASP A 134 -15.32 -2.08 -9.12
CA ASP A 134 -16.44 -3.03 -9.19
C ASP A 134 -16.15 -4.39 -8.51
N ALA A 135 -15.04 -4.49 -7.76
CA ALA A 135 -14.66 -5.70 -7.03
C ALA A 135 -14.08 -5.36 -5.64
N ASP A 136 -14.09 -6.34 -4.73
CA ASP A 136 -13.44 -6.18 -3.43
C ASP A 136 -11.93 -5.97 -3.61
N ALA A 137 -11.36 -4.99 -2.91
CA ALA A 137 -9.93 -4.78 -2.91
C ALA A 137 -9.17 -5.97 -2.30
N ASP A 138 -8.19 -6.47 -3.05
CA ASP A 138 -7.48 -7.72 -2.77
C ASP A 138 -5.95 -7.58 -2.85
N THR A 139 -5.45 -6.34 -2.95
CA THR A 139 -4.03 -6.06 -3.09
C THR A 139 -3.63 -4.87 -2.22
N LEU A 140 -2.52 -4.96 -1.51
CA LEU A 140 -1.94 -3.81 -0.80
C LEU A 140 -1.18 -2.90 -1.76
N LEU A 141 -1.33 -1.58 -1.62
CA LEU A 141 -0.55 -0.58 -2.36
C LEU A 141 0.22 0.30 -1.39
N PHE A 142 1.49 0.55 -1.69
CA PHE A 142 2.34 1.52 -1.03
C PHE A 142 2.96 2.44 -2.08
N CYS A 143 2.62 3.74 -2.06
CA CYS A 143 3.21 4.73 -2.94
C CYS A 143 4.30 5.52 -2.20
N CYS A 144 5.54 5.35 -2.64
CA CYS A 144 6.71 6.00 -2.05
C CYS A 144 7.22 7.16 -2.92
N PRO A 145 7.92 8.16 -2.36
CA PRO A 145 8.62 9.16 -3.16
C PRO A 145 9.69 8.57 -4.08
N GLY A 146 10.16 9.36 -5.05
CA GLY A 146 11.13 8.93 -6.07
C GLY A 146 12.60 8.89 -5.63
N ALA A 147 12.94 9.51 -4.50
CA ALA A 147 14.32 9.58 -4.02
C ALA A 147 14.71 8.28 -3.29
N GLU A 148 15.86 7.70 -3.61
CA GLU A 148 16.29 6.43 -3.03
C GLU A 148 16.36 6.44 -1.48
N PRO A 149 16.85 7.51 -0.80
CA PRO A 149 16.81 7.56 0.67
C PRO A 149 15.39 7.48 1.24
N ALA A 150 14.42 8.15 0.61
CA ALA A 150 13.01 8.10 1.02
C ALA A 150 12.41 6.72 0.80
N VAL A 151 12.77 6.06 -0.30
CA VAL A 151 12.39 4.67 -0.57
C VAL A 151 12.92 3.72 0.49
N ARG A 152 14.21 3.82 0.84
CA ARG A 152 14.82 2.98 1.89
C ARG A 152 14.16 3.22 3.23
N LEU A 153 13.90 4.48 3.59
CA LEU A 153 13.17 4.82 4.81
C LEU A 153 11.78 4.15 4.87
N ALA A 154 10.99 4.26 3.81
CA ALA A 154 9.68 3.64 3.75
C ALA A 154 9.77 2.10 3.80
N LEU A 155 10.70 1.52 3.04
CA LEU A 155 10.88 0.08 2.93
C LEU A 155 11.31 -0.54 4.26
N ASP A 156 12.39 -0.02 4.84
CA ASP A 156 13.07 -0.63 5.99
C ASP A 156 12.32 -0.34 7.31
N ALA A 157 11.74 0.85 7.45
CA ALA A 157 11.10 1.26 8.71
C ALA A 157 9.60 0.89 8.76
N LEU A 158 8.92 0.79 7.62
CA LEU A 158 7.45 0.69 7.59
C LEU A 158 6.94 -0.53 6.83
N ILE A 159 7.46 -0.82 5.63
CA ILE A 159 6.90 -1.87 4.77
C ILE A 159 7.38 -3.25 5.21
N VAL A 160 8.68 -3.54 5.09
CA VAL A 160 9.26 -4.87 5.37
C VAL A 160 8.94 -5.39 6.77
N PRO A 161 9.01 -4.58 7.85
CA PRO A 161 8.79 -5.09 9.20
C PRO A 161 7.40 -5.70 9.45
N ASP A 162 6.36 -5.22 8.75
CA ASP A 162 4.97 -5.58 9.01
C ASP A 162 4.21 -6.12 7.76
N LEU A 163 4.81 -6.12 6.56
CA LEU A 163 4.13 -6.54 5.33
C LEU A 163 3.47 -7.95 5.43
N PRO A 164 4.12 -9.00 5.95
CA PRO A 164 3.48 -10.31 6.08
C PRO A 164 2.27 -10.30 7.02
N HIS A 165 2.32 -9.47 8.07
CA HIS A 165 1.19 -9.32 9.00
C HIS A 165 0.03 -8.57 8.34
N LEU A 166 0.31 -7.50 7.60
CA LEU A 166 -0.70 -6.75 6.86
C LEU A 166 -1.42 -7.63 5.85
N VAL A 167 -0.66 -8.39 5.05
CA VAL A 167 -1.22 -9.35 4.07
C VAL A 167 -2.08 -10.40 4.78
N TRP A 168 -1.62 -10.95 5.90
CA TRP A 168 -2.42 -11.91 6.64
C TRP A 168 -3.74 -11.31 7.10
N GLU A 169 -3.72 -10.11 7.69
CA GLU A 169 -4.88 -9.41 8.24
C GLU A 169 -5.95 -9.14 7.17
N VAL A 170 -5.53 -8.71 5.97
CA VAL A 170 -6.46 -8.20 4.96
C VAL A 170 -6.77 -9.18 3.84
N LEU A 171 -5.90 -10.15 3.55
CA LEU A 171 -6.05 -11.07 2.40
C LEU A 171 -6.18 -12.54 2.79
N ARG A 172 -5.59 -12.97 3.91
CA ARG A 172 -5.48 -14.40 4.25
C ARG A 172 -6.28 -14.82 5.48
N GLN A 173 -6.92 -13.89 6.18
CA GLN A 173 -7.82 -14.25 7.28
C GLN A 173 -9.02 -15.05 6.74
N PRO A 174 -9.46 -16.10 7.48
CA PRO A 174 -10.73 -16.73 7.18
C PRO A 174 -11.88 -15.71 7.33
N PRO A 175 -12.98 -15.88 6.58
CA PRO A 175 -14.13 -15.00 6.73
C PRO A 175 -14.60 -14.98 8.19
N PRO A 176 -15.04 -13.82 8.72
CA PRO A 176 -15.54 -13.76 10.07
C PRO A 176 -16.73 -14.72 10.23
N PRO A 177 -16.94 -15.29 11.43
CA PRO A 177 -18.13 -16.08 11.68
C PRO A 177 -19.39 -15.24 11.38
N PRO A 178 -20.49 -15.87 10.95
CA PRO A 178 -21.72 -15.14 10.65
C PRO A 178 -22.13 -14.30 11.87
N SER A 179 -22.46 -13.04 11.62
CA SER A 179 -22.94 -12.16 12.67
C SER A 179 -24.22 -12.73 13.26
N ARG A 180 -24.28 -12.78 14.60
CA ARG A 180 -25.56 -13.04 15.28
C ARG A 180 -26.52 -11.91 14.89
N PRO A 181 -27.81 -12.20 14.60
CA PRO A 181 -28.79 -11.15 14.36
C PRO A 181 -28.74 -10.11 15.48
N LEU A 182 -28.69 -8.84 15.11
CA LEU A 182 -28.85 -7.76 16.07
C LEU A 182 -30.30 -7.79 16.57
N GLU A 183 -30.50 -8.33 17.76
CA GLU A 183 -31.76 -8.23 18.48
C GLU A 183 -31.85 -6.82 19.06
N PHE A 184 -32.55 -5.93 18.35
CA PHE A 184 -32.94 -4.65 18.92
C PHE A 184 -34.13 -4.89 19.86
N PRO A 185 -34.10 -4.38 21.10
CA PRO A 185 -35.26 -4.43 21.97
C PRO A 185 -36.47 -3.80 21.25
N VAL A 186 -37.54 -4.57 21.10
CA VAL A 186 -38.81 -4.00 20.64
C VAL A 186 -39.34 -3.16 21.80
N ASP A 187 -39.50 -1.84 21.59
CA ASP A 187 -40.11 -0.98 22.59
C ASP A 187 -41.58 -1.41 22.77
N PRO A 188 -41.97 -1.96 23.94
CA PRO A 188 -43.34 -2.39 24.17
C PRO A 188 -44.35 -1.22 24.19
N ALA A 189 -43.87 0.04 24.21
CA ALA A 189 -44.71 1.23 24.19
C ALA A 189 -44.91 1.84 22.79
N ALA A 190 -44.36 1.26 21.72
CA ALA A 190 -44.63 1.73 20.37
C ALA A 190 -46.13 1.52 20.03
N PRO A 191 -46.93 2.57 19.84
CA PRO A 191 -48.34 2.42 19.51
C PRO A 191 -48.43 1.72 18.14
N GLY A 192 -49.14 0.59 18.09
CA GLY A 192 -49.38 -0.15 16.86
C GLY A 192 -50.02 0.77 15.81
N SER A 193 -49.28 1.03 14.73
CA SER A 193 -49.84 1.67 13.54
C SER A 193 -50.72 0.65 12.81
N VAL A 194 -52.01 0.99 12.74
CA VAL A 194 -53.05 0.42 11.89
C VAL A 194 -52.65 0.47 10.42
#